data_AF-A0A093XC39-F1
#
_entry.id   AF-A0A093XC39-F1
#
_cell.length_a   1.000
_cell.length_b   1.000
_cell.length_c   1.000
_cell.angle_alpha   90.00
_cell.angle_beta   90.00
_cell.angle_gamma   90.00
#
_symmetry.space_group_name_H-M   'P 1'
#
loop_
_entity.id
_entity.type
_entity.pdbx_description
1 polymer ?
#
loop_
_entity_poly.entity_id
_entity_poly.type
_entity_poly.pdbx_seq_one_letter_code
_entity_poly.pdbx_strand_id
1 'polypeptide(L)'
;MSVWFDSSTRGTAHIVSQHMIRTRGKATEIHTERTIPWAGFAQQTLGHKGRNSRGVLECFWPLHWPWLGKEDLEKWQNITNFSAMKMLKLDVECFAMVSSEHLAGKCYFPSLKELDIYLGPAQNNRRFYSNRVKAINSFMLNLPALSDLRVTGWHPRIAVDTILATHGSRLVHLSLISFNGKTLSLENLHQLVETCQILETLTIQIKRSRGNYEEYVHYQTLGLLPRLRHLNFKLDAYQSLNYDEMNEEDLQPPSDPSFSEFDERLSSVRIIPRRIARNGHIRDTFINSTLDKELAHNIYQAIYSLRCEGDSRFVPLASMEIGVTGACQFGQHPYNQTPPCIKDVVDYLGRPCYVKRVIEVVETSRS
;
A
#
# COMPACT_ATOMS: atom_id res chain seq x y z
N MET A 1 -12.34 -11.24 1.47
CA MET A 1 -13.36 -11.88 2.32
C MET A 1 -12.57 -12.64 3.38
N SER A 2 -12.51 -12.12 4.60
CA SER A 2 -11.72 -12.70 5.68
C SER A 2 -12.66 -12.85 6.86
N VAL A 3 -13.00 -14.09 7.21
CA VAL A 3 -13.85 -14.42 8.35
C VAL A 3 -12.94 -14.72 9.53
N TRP A 4 -13.13 -13.99 10.62
CA TRP A 4 -12.54 -14.32 11.92
C TRP A 4 -13.61 -15.01 12.76
N PHE A 5 -13.27 -16.16 13.33
CA PHE A 5 -14.08 -16.83 14.36
C PHE A 5 -13.45 -16.53 15.73
N ASP A 6 -14.22 -15.90 16.60
CA ASP A 6 -13.92 -15.80 18.03
C ASP A 6 -14.50 -17.04 18.73
N SER A 7 -13.64 -17.78 19.43
CA SER A 7 -13.98 -19.03 20.11
C SER A 7 -14.75 -18.83 21.43
N SER A 8 -15.11 -17.60 21.80
CA SER A 8 -15.78 -17.30 23.08
C SER A 8 -17.28 -17.03 23.00
N THR A 9 -17.91 -16.99 21.82
CA THR A 9 -19.36 -16.77 21.70
C THR A 9 -20.03 -17.85 20.86
N ARG A 10 -20.90 -18.66 21.52
CA ARG A 10 -21.82 -19.56 20.83
C ARG A 10 -22.82 -18.74 20.02
N GLY A 11 -22.49 -18.52 18.74
CA GLY A 11 -23.45 -18.28 17.66
C GLY A 11 -24.51 -17.22 17.92
N THR A 12 -24.12 -15.94 17.90
CA THR A 12 -25.05 -14.83 17.61
C THR A 12 -24.28 -13.66 17.03
N ALA A 13 -24.52 -13.34 15.76
CA ALA A 13 -24.04 -12.11 15.13
C ALA A 13 -24.94 -10.96 15.56
N HIS A 14 -24.41 -10.00 16.32
CA HIS A 14 -25.08 -8.74 16.59
C HIS A 14 -24.40 -7.63 15.78
N ILE A 15 -25.14 -7.07 14.82
CA ILE A 15 -24.80 -5.78 14.21
C ILE A 15 -25.07 -4.72 15.27
N VAL A 16 -24.01 -4.16 15.85
CA VAL A 16 -24.09 -2.99 16.70
C VAL A 16 -23.40 -1.83 15.99
N SER A 17 -24.21 -0.96 15.39
CA SER A 17 -23.80 0.35 14.90
C SER A 17 -23.58 1.28 16.09
N GLN A 18 -22.33 1.49 16.49
CA GLN A 18 -21.98 2.56 17.44
C GLN A 18 -20.73 3.32 16.97
N HIS A 19 -20.93 4.62 16.75
CA HIS A 19 -19.87 5.61 16.58
C HIS A 19 -19.17 5.77 17.93
N MET A 20 -17.88 5.42 18.02
CA MET A 20 -17.07 5.72 19.19
C MET A 20 -16.00 6.78 18.86
N ILE A 21 -16.25 7.99 19.34
CA ILE A 21 -15.20 8.98 19.59
C ILE A 21 -14.56 8.60 20.92
N ARG A 22 -13.28 8.22 20.91
CA ARG A 22 -12.55 7.86 22.14
C ARG A 22 -11.58 8.98 22.50
N THR A 23 -11.98 9.86 23.42
CA THR A 23 -11.06 10.75 24.13
C THR A 23 -10.50 9.98 25.33
N ARG A 24 -9.18 9.76 25.40
CA ARG A 24 -8.55 9.10 26.56
C ARG A 24 -8.19 10.14 27.62
N GLY A 25 -8.98 10.20 28.69
CA GLY A 25 -8.51 10.58 30.02
C GLY A 25 -7.90 9.36 30.73
N LYS A 26 -6.77 9.54 31.42
CA LYS A 26 -6.04 8.49 32.14
C LYS A 26 -6.88 7.91 33.28
N ALA A 27 -6.82 6.59 33.46
CA ALA A 27 -7.34 5.90 34.62
C ALA A 27 -6.25 5.88 35.72
N THR A 28 -6.53 6.50 36.85
CA THR A 28 -5.93 6.17 38.15
C THR A 28 -7.00 6.28 39.22
N GLU A 29 -7.18 5.15 39.91
CA GLU A 29 -7.75 4.91 41.24
C GLU A 29 -9.19 5.33 41.57
N ILE A 30 -9.87 4.36 42.19
CA ILE A 30 -11.28 4.34 42.55
C ILE A 30 -11.49 5.22 43.79
N HIS A 31 -12.24 6.31 43.62
CA HIS A 31 -13.06 6.85 44.69
C HIS A 31 -14.50 7.02 44.20
N THR A 32 -15.43 6.56 45.01
CA THR A 32 -16.87 6.52 44.79
C THR A 32 -17.46 7.92 44.66
N GLU A 33 -17.53 8.45 43.44
CA GLU A 33 -18.37 9.59 43.13
C GLU A 33 -19.52 9.15 42.23
N ARG A 34 -20.74 9.57 42.63
CA ARG A 34 -22.00 9.30 41.94
C ARG A 34 -21.82 9.60 40.45
N THR A 35 -22.03 8.59 39.61
CA THR A 35 -22.05 8.74 38.16
C THR A 35 -23.16 9.72 37.78
N ILE A 36 -22.76 10.91 37.34
CA ILE A 36 -23.69 11.88 36.74
C ILE A 36 -24.18 11.27 35.43
N PRO A 37 -25.50 11.21 35.17
CA PRO A 37 -26.03 10.67 33.93
C PRO A 37 -25.48 11.47 32.74
N TRP A 38 -25.13 10.76 31.67
CA TRP A 38 -24.70 11.39 30.42
C TRP A 38 -25.80 12.32 29.89
N ALA A 39 -25.52 13.63 29.84
CA ALA A 39 -26.49 14.69 29.54
C ALA A 39 -26.83 14.87 28.04
N GLY A 40 -26.43 13.93 27.18
CA GLY A 40 -26.58 14.04 25.72
C GLY A 40 -25.78 15.18 25.08
N PHE A 41 -25.98 15.43 23.79
CA PHE A 41 -25.25 16.43 23.00
C PHE A 41 -25.71 17.88 23.21
N ALA A 42 -26.69 18.12 24.08
CA ALA A 42 -27.36 19.40 24.22
C ALA A 42 -26.90 20.15 25.48
N GLN A 43 -25.60 20.41 25.63
CA GLN A 43 -25.13 21.27 26.73
C GLN A 43 -23.80 22.02 26.48
N GLN A 44 -23.51 22.39 25.23
CA GLN A 44 -22.43 23.37 24.95
C GLN A 44 -22.92 24.71 24.38
N THR A 45 -24.22 24.90 24.15
CA THR A 45 -24.73 26.10 23.48
C THR A 45 -25.31 27.18 24.38
N LEU A 46 -25.30 27.03 25.71
CA LEU A 46 -25.84 28.04 26.62
C LEU A 46 -24.88 28.29 27.78
N GLY A 47 -23.91 29.21 27.58
CA GLY A 47 -23.11 29.73 28.70
C GLY A 47 -21.87 30.55 28.36
N HIS A 48 -21.22 30.34 27.22
CA HIS A 48 -20.01 31.09 26.88
C HIS A 48 -20.05 31.67 25.47
N LYS A 49 -20.61 32.89 25.37
CA LYS A 49 -20.13 33.86 24.39
C LYS A 49 -18.68 34.20 24.76
N GLY A 50 -17.71 33.52 24.14
CA GLY A 50 -16.30 33.92 24.28
C GLY A 50 -15.25 32.81 24.28
N ARG A 51 -15.26 31.88 23.31
CA ARG A 51 -14.03 31.33 22.69
C ARG A 51 -14.46 30.35 21.60
N ASN A 52 -13.88 30.50 20.42
CA ASN A 52 -13.93 29.50 19.34
C ASN A 52 -13.25 28.21 19.80
N SER A 53 -13.88 27.40 20.65
CA SER A 53 -13.37 26.08 20.99
C SER A 53 -13.74 25.11 19.87
N ARG A 54 -12.99 25.17 18.76
CA ARG A 54 -13.05 24.14 17.73
C ARG A 54 -12.77 22.78 18.38
N GLY A 55 -13.54 21.76 18.01
CA GLY A 55 -13.33 20.40 18.53
C GLY A 55 -11.92 19.90 18.21
N VAL A 56 -11.33 19.09 19.10
CA VAL A 56 -9.99 18.51 18.91
C VAL A 56 -10.16 17.07 18.41
N LEU A 57 -9.56 16.75 17.26
CA LEU A 57 -9.64 15.41 16.67
C LEU A 57 -8.23 14.82 16.53
N GLU A 58 -7.97 13.70 17.21
CA GLU A 58 -6.67 13.03 17.15
C GLU A 58 -6.56 12.01 16.03
N CYS A 59 -7.63 11.24 15.77
CA CYS A 59 -7.65 10.24 14.73
C CYS A 59 -8.90 10.43 13.89
N PHE A 60 -8.75 10.39 12.57
CA PHE A 60 -9.88 10.36 11.67
C PHE A 60 -9.86 9.09 10.83
N TRP A 61 -10.90 8.28 11.01
CA TRP A 61 -11.05 6.99 10.35
C TRP A 61 -12.49 6.87 9.84
N PRO A 62 -12.77 7.22 8.57
CA PRO A 62 -14.05 6.89 7.99
C PRO A 62 -14.10 5.37 7.88
N LEU A 63 -14.95 4.74 8.69
CA LEU A 63 -15.07 3.28 8.79
C LEU A 63 -15.55 2.65 7.47
N HIS A 64 -16.21 3.43 6.62
CA HIS A 64 -16.71 3.03 5.32
C HIS A 64 -16.52 4.15 4.29
N TRP A 65 -16.52 3.76 3.01
CA TRP A 65 -16.65 4.68 1.87
C TRP A 65 -17.78 5.69 2.16
N PRO A 66 -17.57 7.00 1.94
CA PRO A 66 -16.44 7.59 1.24
C PRO A 66 -15.29 8.04 2.15
N TRP A 67 -14.07 7.87 1.62
CA TRP A 67 -12.89 8.60 2.04
C TRP A 67 -13.16 10.12 1.92
N LEU A 68 -12.51 10.93 2.75
CA LEU A 68 -12.91 12.31 2.98
C LEU A 68 -12.55 13.20 1.78
N GLY A 69 -13.54 13.81 1.12
CA GLY A 69 -13.33 14.66 -0.06
C GLY A 69 -12.89 16.09 0.29
N LYS A 70 -12.57 16.89 -0.73
CA LYS A 70 -12.20 18.31 -0.55
C LYS A 70 -13.24 19.10 0.25
N GLU A 71 -14.51 19.00 -0.16
CA GLU A 71 -15.61 19.74 0.48
C GLU A 71 -15.78 19.36 1.95
N ASP A 72 -15.50 18.10 2.28
CA ASP A 72 -15.56 17.61 3.65
C ASP A 72 -14.40 18.19 4.48
N LEU A 73 -13.18 18.25 3.93
CA LEU A 73 -12.03 18.87 4.60
C LEU A 73 -12.31 20.35 4.92
N GLU A 74 -12.83 21.09 3.94
CA GLU A 74 -13.14 22.51 4.10
C GLU A 74 -14.24 22.74 5.16
N LYS A 75 -15.32 21.95 5.12
CA LYS A 75 -16.37 22.00 6.15
C LYS A 75 -15.80 21.69 7.54
N TRP A 76 -14.93 20.68 7.63
CA TRP A 76 -14.37 20.22 8.89
C TRP A 76 -13.35 21.18 9.49
N GLN A 77 -12.56 21.86 8.66
CA GLN A 77 -11.62 22.88 9.12
C GLN A 77 -12.32 24.02 9.88
N ASN A 78 -13.56 24.33 9.51
CA ASN A 78 -14.33 25.40 10.17
C ASN A 78 -14.76 25.00 11.60
N ILE A 79 -14.96 23.71 11.85
CA ILE A 79 -15.53 23.18 13.10
C ILE A 79 -14.52 22.39 13.95
N THR A 80 -13.37 22.02 13.39
CA THR A 80 -12.35 21.15 14.01
C THR A 80 -10.97 21.80 13.97
N ASN A 81 -10.19 21.59 15.02
CA ASN A 81 -8.78 21.92 15.07
C ASN A 81 -7.94 20.68 14.72
N PHE A 82 -7.21 20.74 13.60
CA PHE A 82 -6.35 19.66 13.12
C PHE A 82 -4.97 19.62 13.80
N SER A 83 -4.66 20.55 14.71
CA SER A 83 -3.34 20.60 15.36
C SER A 83 -3.00 19.34 16.17
N ALA A 84 -4.01 18.62 16.67
CA ALA A 84 -3.83 17.39 17.43
C ALA A 84 -3.95 16.11 16.56
N MET A 85 -4.21 16.25 15.26
CA MET A 85 -4.44 15.11 14.37
C MET A 85 -3.15 14.32 14.18
N LYS A 86 -3.18 13.04 14.53
CA LYS A 86 -2.08 12.08 14.47
C LYS A 86 -2.21 11.14 13.28
N MET A 87 -3.44 10.83 12.86
CA MET A 87 -3.73 9.95 11.74
C MET A 87 -4.72 10.59 10.77
N LEU A 88 -4.41 10.51 9.47
CA LEU A 88 -5.24 11.03 8.39
C LEU A 88 -5.37 10.01 7.26
N LYS A 89 -6.60 9.88 6.73
CA LYS A 89 -6.91 9.04 5.56
C LYS A 89 -7.53 9.88 4.44
N LEU A 90 -6.97 9.79 3.23
CA LEU A 90 -7.35 10.63 2.08
C LEU A 90 -7.65 9.81 0.82
N ASP A 91 -8.58 10.32 0.02
CA ASP A 91 -8.93 9.79 -1.29
C ASP A 91 -8.20 10.51 -2.44
N VAL A 92 -8.20 9.91 -3.62
CA VAL A 92 -7.75 10.55 -4.86
C VAL A 92 -8.53 11.85 -5.14
N GLU A 93 -9.82 11.88 -4.79
CA GLU A 93 -10.66 13.05 -5.03
C GLU A 93 -10.28 14.26 -4.17
N CYS A 94 -9.52 14.08 -3.07
CA CYS A 94 -8.91 15.20 -2.33
C CYS A 94 -7.99 16.03 -3.24
N PHE A 95 -7.35 15.40 -4.21
CA PHE A 95 -6.34 16.01 -5.07
C PHE A 95 -6.91 16.41 -6.44
N ALA A 96 -8.18 16.12 -6.72
CA ALA A 96 -8.77 16.26 -8.04
C ALA A 96 -9.07 17.70 -8.47
N MET A 97 -9.37 18.58 -7.52
CA MET A 97 -9.91 19.94 -7.75
C MET A 97 -9.33 20.99 -6.78
N VAL A 98 -8.19 20.67 -6.17
CA VAL A 98 -7.51 21.54 -5.22
C VAL A 98 -6.28 22.11 -5.92
N SER A 99 -6.13 23.44 -5.92
CA SER A 99 -4.81 24.02 -6.20
C SER A 99 -3.87 23.52 -5.11
N SER A 100 -2.66 23.07 -5.48
CA SER A 100 -1.66 22.55 -4.55
C SER A 100 -1.49 23.42 -3.29
N GLU A 101 -1.67 24.73 -3.45
CA GLU A 101 -1.57 25.72 -2.38
C GLU A 101 -2.68 25.62 -1.32
N HIS A 102 -3.86 25.07 -1.62
CA HIS A 102 -4.96 25.07 -0.67
C HIS A 102 -4.86 23.94 0.36
N LEU A 103 -4.51 22.71 -0.04
CA LEU A 103 -4.27 21.61 0.91
C LEU A 103 -3.01 21.88 1.74
N ALA A 104 -1.93 22.30 1.09
CA ALA A 104 -0.66 22.61 1.74
C ALA A 104 -0.71 23.89 2.60
N GLY A 105 -1.45 24.91 2.15
CA GLY A 105 -1.47 26.24 2.78
C GLY A 105 -2.61 26.48 3.76
N LYS A 106 -3.73 25.75 3.68
CA LYS A 106 -4.86 25.93 4.61
C LYS A 106 -4.98 24.85 5.67
N CYS A 107 -4.64 23.60 5.36
CA CYS A 107 -4.75 22.51 6.30
C CYS A 107 -3.38 22.22 6.93
N TYR A 108 -3.21 22.52 8.21
CA TYR A 108 -1.97 22.30 8.93
C TYR A 108 -2.11 21.13 9.92
N PHE A 109 -1.28 20.11 9.75
CA PHE A 109 -1.31 18.86 10.54
C PHE A 109 0.01 18.64 11.32
N PRO A 110 0.35 19.51 12.30
CA PRO A 110 1.66 19.49 12.96
C PRO A 110 1.92 18.22 13.78
N SER A 111 0.87 17.56 14.27
CA SER A 111 0.99 16.33 15.06
C SER A 111 0.88 15.06 14.23
N LEU A 112 0.79 15.17 12.89
CA LEU A 112 0.54 14.03 12.03
C LEU A 112 1.72 13.06 12.08
N LYS A 113 1.40 11.78 12.25
CA LYS A 113 2.36 10.67 12.28
C LYS A 113 2.02 9.63 11.23
N GLU A 114 0.73 9.44 10.97
CA GLU A 114 0.22 8.37 10.13
C GLU A 114 -0.63 8.94 8.98
N LEU A 115 -0.30 8.53 7.75
CA LEU A 115 -1.00 8.94 6.55
C LEU A 115 -1.32 7.73 5.68
N ASP A 116 -2.60 7.61 5.31
CA ASP A 116 -3.10 6.59 4.38
C ASP A 116 -3.78 7.28 3.20
N ILE A 117 -3.25 7.10 2.00
CA ILE A 117 -3.79 7.69 0.77
C ILE A 117 -4.22 6.59 -0.18
N TYR A 118 -5.47 6.66 -0.62
CA TYR A 118 -6.00 5.81 -1.65
C TYR A 118 -6.16 6.60 -2.96
N LEU A 119 -5.28 6.34 -3.92
CA LEU A 119 -5.27 7.01 -5.22
C LEU A 119 -6.15 6.30 -6.28
N GLY A 120 -6.81 5.20 -5.90
CA GLY A 120 -7.70 4.43 -6.76
C GLY A 120 -7.00 3.72 -7.93
N PRO A 121 -7.69 2.77 -8.59
CA PRO A 121 -7.15 2.09 -9.76
C PRO A 121 -6.95 3.09 -10.91
N ALA A 122 -5.73 3.18 -11.41
CA ALA A 122 -5.31 4.05 -12.51
C ALA A 122 -5.98 3.75 -13.87
N GLN A 123 -6.97 2.85 -13.92
CA GLN A 123 -7.67 2.41 -15.14
C GLN A 123 -8.31 3.57 -15.93
N ASN A 124 -8.48 4.74 -15.31
CA ASN A 124 -8.72 5.99 -16.01
C ASN A 124 -7.41 6.74 -16.27
N ASN A 125 -6.51 6.19 -17.10
CA ASN A 125 -5.19 6.74 -17.46
C ASN A 125 -5.21 8.18 -18.01
N ARG A 126 -6.38 8.76 -18.28
CA ARG A 126 -6.55 10.19 -18.61
C ARG A 126 -6.64 11.13 -17.39
N ARG A 127 -6.71 10.60 -16.16
CA ARG A 127 -6.99 11.36 -14.92
C ARG A 127 -5.79 11.59 -13.98
N PHE A 128 -4.61 11.03 -14.25
CA PHE A 128 -3.36 11.47 -13.60
C PHE A 128 -2.84 12.75 -14.29
N TYR A 129 -3.64 13.81 -14.22
CA TYR A 129 -3.21 15.14 -14.65
C TYR A 129 -1.94 15.51 -13.88
N SER A 130 -1.00 16.16 -14.57
CA SER A 130 0.22 16.74 -13.98
C SER A 130 -0.08 17.55 -12.72
N ASN A 131 -1.23 18.23 -12.69
CA ASN A 131 -1.69 19.02 -11.54
C ASN A 131 -1.96 18.18 -10.29
N ARG A 132 -2.54 16.98 -10.42
CA ARG A 132 -2.79 16.09 -9.26
C ARG A 132 -1.48 15.57 -8.66
N VAL A 133 -0.56 15.16 -9.52
CA VAL A 133 0.78 14.71 -9.11
C VAL A 133 1.51 15.84 -8.37
N LYS A 134 1.47 17.06 -8.92
CA LYS A 134 2.03 18.24 -8.27
C LYS A 134 1.40 18.47 -6.89
N ALA A 135 0.07 18.43 -6.79
CA ALA A 135 -0.63 18.59 -5.52
C ALA A 135 -0.26 17.53 -4.48
N ILE A 136 -0.14 16.26 -4.88
CA ILE A 136 0.30 15.18 -3.99
C ILE A 136 1.73 15.44 -3.51
N ASN A 137 2.67 15.70 -4.42
CA ASN A 137 4.07 15.95 -4.06
C ASN A 137 4.21 17.18 -3.14
N SER A 138 3.53 18.28 -3.46
CA SER A 138 3.48 19.47 -2.60
C SER A 138 2.86 19.18 -1.24
N PHE A 139 1.79 18.37 -1.19
CA PHE A 139 1.18 17.99 0.08
C PHE A 139 2.16 17.20 0.94
N MET A 140 2.81 16.15 0.41
CA MET A 140 3.79 15.34 1.13
C MET A 140 4.92 16.20 1.72
N LEU A 141 5.45 17.15 0.93
CA LEU A 141 6.51 18.06 1.36
C LEU A 141 6.15 18.98 2.53
N ASN A 142 4.86 19.30 2.70
CA ASN A 142 4.40 20.23 3.75
C ASN A 142 3.99 19.52 5.03
N LEU A 143 4.04 18.19 5.07
CA LEU A 143 3.73 17.42 6.27
C LEU A 143 4.94 17.31 7.19
N PRO A 144 4.74 17.21 8.51
CA PRO A 144 5.81 16.79 9.40
C PRO A 144 6.31 15.39 9.00
N ALA A 145 7.56 15.08 9.35
CA ALA A 145 8.12 13.75 9.10
C ALA A 145 7.26 12.65 9.75
N LEU A 146 6.72 11.76 8.91
CA LEU A 146 5.76 10.72 9.27
C LEU A 146 6.48 9.48 9.81
N SER A 147 5.80 8.72 10.67
CA SER A 147 6.23 7.37 11.05
C SER A 147 5.58 6.28 10.21
N ASP A 148 4.39 6.55 9.67
CA ASP A 148 3.58 5.57 8.96
C ASP A 148 3.04 6.20 7.68
N LEU A 149 3.42 5.64 6.53
CA LEU A 149 2.95 6.10 5.23
C LEU A 149 2.43 4.93 4.40
N ARG A 150 1.16 5.01 4.01
CA ARG A 150 0.54 4.10 3.06
C ARG A 150 0.02 4.88 1.86
N VAL A 151 0.46 4.47 0.67
CA VAL A 151 -0.03 4.97 -0.62
C VAL A 151 -0.48 3.78 -1.45
N THR A 152 -1.78 3.66 -1.62
CA THR A 152 -2.42 2.65 -2.47
C THR A 152 -2.78 3.29 -3.80
N GLY A 153 -2.44 2.64 -4.91
CA GLY A 153 -2.51 3.24 -6.24
C GLY A 153 -1.38 4.20 -6.56
N TRP A 154 -0.20 3.95 -5.98
CA TRP A 154 1.01 4.70 -6.26
C TRP A 154 1.39 4.62 -7.76
N HIS A 155 1.96 5.71 -8.26
CA HIS A 155 2.44 5.86 -9.63
C HIS A 155 3.86 6.44 -9.62
N PRO A 156 4.78 6.04 -10.51
CA PRO A 156 6.16 6.56 -10.59
C PRO A 156 6.30 8.07 -10.80
N ARG A 157 5.21 8.77 -11.08
CA ARG A 157 5.21 10.24 -11.23
C ARG A 157 5.14 10.94 -9.86
N ILE A 158 4.71 10.22 -8.83
CA ILE A 158 4.77 10.66 -7.44
C ILE A 158 6.21 10.43 -7.00
N ALA A 159 6.86 11.52 -6.62
CA ALA A 159 8.30 11.61 -6.44
C ALA A 159 8.72 10.86 -5.17
N VAL A 160 9.18 9.62 -5.31
CA VAL A 160 9.58 8.76 -4.18
C VAL A 160 10.80 9.34 -3.48
N ASP A 161 11.78 9.83 -4.23
CA ASP A 161 12.92 10.60 -3.73
C ASP A 161 12.50 11.73 -2.78
N THR A 162 11.45 12.47 -3.14
CA THR A 162 10.89 13.54 -2.31
C THR A 162 10.28 13.00 -1.02
N ILE A 163 9.49 11.92 -1.10
CA ILE A 163 8.90 11.25 0.07
C ILE A 163 10.01 10.76 1.01
N LEU A 164 11.05 10.13 0.48
CA LEU A 164 12.15 9.57 1.25
C LEU A 164 13.00 10.69 1.89
N ALA A 165 13.27 11.78 1.18
CA ALA A 165 14.01 12.91 1.71
C ALA A 165 13.30 13.57 2.91
N THR A 166 11.96 13.69 2.87
CA THR A 166 11.19 14.35 3.94
C THR A 166 10.86 13.42 5.11
N HIS A 167 10.51 12.16 4.83
CA HIS A 167 9.97 11.26 5.86
C HIS A 167 10.90 10.11 6.24
N GLY A 168 11.90 9.79 5.40
CA GLY A 168 12.68 8.56 5.48
C GLY A 168 13.30 8.27 6.84
N SER A 169 13.87 9.29 7.50
CA SER A 169 14.54 9.15 8.80
C SER A 169 13.61 8.78 9.96
N ARG A 170 12.29 8.94 9.79
CA ARG A 170 11.27 8.64 10.81
C ARG A 170 10.31 7.53 10.42
N LEU A 171 10.33 7.07 9.18
CA LEU A 171 9.44 6.01 8.69
C LEU A 171 9.75 4.67 9.36
N VAL A 172 8.77 4.16 10.09
CA VAL A 172 8.75 2.82 10.68
C VAL A 172 7.92 1.87 9.82
N HIS A 173 6.86 2.38 9.17
CA HIS A 173 6.00 1.62 8.27
C HIS A 173 5.85 2.34 6.93
N LEU A 174 6.18 1.64 5.84
CA LEU A 174 6.02 2.16 4.48
C LEU A 174 5.25 1.16 3.63
N SER A 175 4.21 1.63 2.94
CA SER A 175 3.42 0.83 2.00
C SER A 175 3.24 1.60 0.70
N LEU A 176 3.87 1.16 -0.38
CA LEU A 176 3.75 1.71 -1.74
C LEU A 176 3.22 0.62 -2.67
N ILE A 177 1.91 0.65 -2.95
CA ILE A 177 1.24 -0.34 -3.81
C ILE A 177 0.73 0.36 -5.06
N SER A 178 1.14 -0.09 -6.25
CA SER A 178 0.66 0.36 -7.55
C SER A 178 -0.53 -0.47 -8.06
N PHE A 179 -1.19 0.02 -9.11
CA PHE A 179 -2.31 -0.66 -9.79
C PHE A 179 -2.06 -0.99 -11.27
N ASN A 180 -0.97 -0.53 -11.88
CA ASN A 180 -0.74 -0.63 -13.34
C ASN A 180 0.60 -1.27 -13.71
N GLY A 181 1.10 -2.15 -12.83
CA GLY A 181 2.36 -2.86 -13.03
C GLY A 181 3.60 -1.96 -13.05
N LYS A 182 3.47 -0.76 -12.48
CA LYS A 182 4.59 0.13 -12.25
C LYS A 182 5.14 -0.14 -10.86
N THR A 183 6.32 -0.73 -10.80
CA THR A 183 6.98 -1.10 -9.55
C THR A 183 8.02 -0.05 -9.15
N LEU A 184 8.51 -0.17 -7.92
CA LEU A 184 9.64 0.63 -7.47
C LEU A 184 10.87 0.27 -8.31
N SER A 185 11.63 1.26 -8.78
CA SER A 185 12.90 1.03 -9.47
C SER A 185 14.00 0.67 -8.47
N LEU A 186 15.09 0.10 -8.96
CA LEU A 186 16.22 -0.25 -8.13
C LEU A 186 16.89 0.98 -7.49
N GLU A 187 16.96 2.10 -8.21
CA GLU A 187 17.51 3.37 -7.70
C GLU A 187 16.67 3.89 -6.53
N ASN A 188 15.35 3.87 -6.65
CA ASN A 188 14.45 4.28 -5.57
C ASN A 188 14.57 3.34 -4.36
N LEU A 189 14.82 2.05 -4.60
CA LEU A 189 15.03 1.08 -3.53
C LEU A 189 16.38 1.33 -2.81
N HIS A 190 17.45 1.68 -3.52
CA HIS A 190 18.71 2.09 -2.91
C HIS A 190 18.55 3.35 -2.05
N GLN A 191 17.86 4.38 -2.55
CA GLN A 191 17.55 5.57 -1.75
C GLN A 191 16.74 5.24 -0.50
N LEU A 192 15.82 4.28 -0.59
CA LEU A 192 15.04 3.80 0.56
C LEU A 192 15.97 3.16 1.60
N VAL A 193 16.92 2.31 1.16
CA VAL A 193 17.94 1.72 2.05
C VAL A 193 18.80 2.79 2.73
N GLU A 194 19.17 3.86 2.02
CA GLU A 194 20.01 4.93 2.56
C GLU A 194 19.25 5.82 3.56
N THR A 195 17.99 6.12 3.30
CA THR A 195 17.20 7.09 4.08
C THR A 195 16.40 6.47 5.22
N CYS A 196 15.89 5.24 5.05
CA CYS A 196 14.96 4.60 5.97
C CYS A 196 15.62 3.60 6.93
N GLN A 197 16.54 4.09 7.76
CA GLN A 197 17.36 3.28 8.68
C GLN A 197 16.58 2.64 9.84
N ILE A 198 15.35 3.08 10.13
CA ILE A 198 14.51 2.55 11.22
C ILE A 198 13.27 1.81 10.73
N LEU A 199 13.16 1.56 9.43
CA LEU A 199 11.99 0.94 8.83
C LEU A 199 11.83 -0.51 9.29
N GLU A 200 10.72 -0.80 9.96
CA GLU A 200 10.40 -2.12 10.51
C GLU A 200 9.46 -2.91 9.59
N THR A 201 8.54 -2.22 8.90
CA THR A 201 7.57 -2.84 8.02
C THR A 201 7.58 -2.20 6.64
N LEU A 202 7.72 -3.02 5.61
CA LEU A 202 7.70 -2.59 4.21
C LEU A 202 6.63 -3.38 3.43
N THR A 203 5.79 -2.65 2.71
CA THR A 203 4.84 -3.18 1.73
C THR A 203 5.11 -2.60 0.34
N ILE A 204 5.60 -3.41 -0.60
CA ILE A 204 5.93 -2.93 -1.96
C ILE A 204 5.53 -3.93 -3.05
N GLN A 205 5.73 -3.56 -4.31
CA GLN A 205 5.63 -4.47 -5.45
C GLN A 205 6.97 -4.54 -6.17
N ILE A 206 7.37 -5.73 -6.58
CA ILE A 206 8.58 -5.99 -7.37
C ILE A 206 8.17 -6.69 -8.65
N LYS A 207 8.71 -6.23 -9.78
CA LYS A 207 8.39 -6.78 -11.10
C LYS A 207 8.96 -8.19 -11.21
N ARG A 208 8.13 -9.15 -11.65
CA ARG A 208 8.59 -10.48 -12.03
C ARG A 208 9.05 -10.48 -13.49
N SER A 209 10.21 -11.07 -13.69
CA SER A 209 10.93 -11.15 -14.97
C SER A 209 11.63 -12.51 -15.08
N ARG A 210 10.95 -13.58 -14.66
CA ARG A 210 11.42 -14.97 -14.69
C ARG A 210 12.69 -15.20 -13.85
N GLY A 211 12.91 -14.41 -12.80
CA GLY A 211 14.09 -14.52 -11.95
C GLY A 211 15.36 -14.00 -12.61
N ASN A 212 15.24 -12.99 -13.49
CA ASN A 212 16.42 -12.38 -14.08
C ASN A 212 17.31 -11.69 -13.03
N TYR A 213 18.51 -11.29 -13.44
CA TYR A 213 19.48 -10.68 -12.54
C TYR A 213 18.94 -9.40 -11.87
N GLU A 214 18.23 -8.55 -12.60
CA GLU A 214 17.68 -7.30 -12.05
C GLU A 214 16.65 -7.58 -10.94
N GLU A 215 15.72 -8.51 -11.16
CA GLU A 215 14.75 -8.96 -10.15
C GLU A 215 15.47 -9.52 -8.91
N TYR A 216 16.49 -10.34 -9.13
CA TYR A 216 17.30 -10.89 -8.05
C TYR A 216 17.98 -9.79 -7.21
N VAL A 217 18.56 -8.78 -7.86
CA VAL A 217 19.20 -7.64 -7.17
C VAL A 217 18.19 -6.84 -6.35
N HIS A 218 16.93 -6.69 -6.79
CA HIS A 218 15.90 -6.06 -5.96
C HIS A 218 15.70 -6.81 -4.64
N TYR A 219 15.66 -8.13 -4.66
CA TYR A 219 15.55 -8.94 -3.44
C TYR A 219 16.76 -8.77 -2.54
N GLN A 220 17.98 -8.78 -3.10
CA GLN A 220 19.19 -8.56 -2.33
C GLN A 220 19.21 -7.19 -1.66
N THR A 221 18.81 -6.13 -2.36
CA THR A 221 18.79 -4.76 -1.82
C THR A 221 17.82 -4.61 -0.66
N LEU A 222 16.67 -5.32 -0.65
CA LEU A 222 15.78 -5.36 0.52
C LEU A 222 16.48 -5.88 1.78
N GLY A 223 17.45 -6.78 1.61
CA GLY A 223 18.29 -7.31 2.66
C GLY A 223 19.06 -6.25 3.44
N LEU A 224 19.35 -5.12 2.80
CA LEU A 224 20.17 -4.04 3.35
C LEU A 224 19.41 -3.11 4.29
N LEU A 225 18.11 -3.33 4.50
CA LEU A 225 17.34 -2.58 5.51
C LEU A 225 17.64 -3.11 6.91
N PRO A 226 18.28 -2.31 7.78
CA PRO A 226 18.84 -2.79 9.05
C PRO A 226 17.78 -3.18 10.07
N ARG A 227 16.60 -2.53 10.05
CA ARG A 227 15.54 -2.77 11.04
C ARG A 227 14.33 -3.51 10.48
N LEU A 228 14.38 -3.99 9.24
CA LEU A 228 13.23 -4.62 8.59
C LEU A 228 12.87 -5.95 9.27
N ARG A 229 11.66 -6.03 9.84
CA ARG A 229 11.12 -7.20 10.53
C ARG A 229 9.97 -7.84 9.78
N HIS A 230 9.14 -7.02 9.14
CA HIS A 230 7.95 -7.45 8.45
C HIS A 230 8.00 -6.99 7.01
N LEU A 231 8.12 -7.95 6.10
CA LEU A 231 8.15 -7.69 4.68
C LEU A 231 6.89 -8.29 4.05
N ASN A 232 6.06 -7.44 3.48
CA ASN A 232 4.99 -7.85 2.58
C ASN A 232 5.37 -7.35 1.19
N PHE A 233 5.51 -8.21 0.20
CA PHE A 233 5.61 -7.69 -1.16
C PHE A 233 4.88 -8.57 -2.14
N LYS A 234 4.40 -7.88 -3.18
CA LYS A 234 3.67 -8.51 -4.25
C LYS A 234 4.59 -8.61 -5.46
N LEU A 235 4.74 -9.82 -5.96
CA LEU A 235 5.36 -10.14 -7.21
C LEU A 235 4.44 -9.71 -8.35
N ASP A 236 4.85 -8.68 -9.08
CA ASP A 236 4.06 -8.11 -10.16
C ASP A 236 4.35 -8.82 -11.48
N ALA A 237 3.39 -9.64 -11.90
CA ALA A 237 3.41 -10.39 -13.15
C ALA A 237 2.83 -9.57 -14.33
N TYR A 238 2.63 -8.26 -14.18
CA TYR A 238 2.02 -7.43 -15.22
C TYR A 238 2.89 -7.25 -16.45
N GLN A 239 2.49 -7.86 -17.56
CA GLN A 239 3.12 -7.61 -18.84
C GLN A 239 2.53 -6.33 -19.46
N SER A 240 3.32 -5.24 -19.42
CA SER A 240 3.03 -4.06 -20.23
C SER A 240 3.28 -4.42 -21.69
N LEU A 241 2.22 -4.54 -22.46
CA LEU A 241 2.32 -4.77 -23.89
C LEU A 241 2.51 -3.45 -24.69
N ASN A 242 2.92 -2.36 -24.02
CA ASN A 242 3.34 -1.04 -24.56
C ASN A 242 2.45 -0.38 -25.64
N TYR A 243 1.19 -0.75 -25.72
CA TYR A 243 0.26 -0.18 -26.70
C TYR A 243 -0.17 1.27 -26.46
N ASP A 244 0.24 1.91 -25.37
CA ASP A 244 -0.06 3.33 -25.15
C ASP A 244 0.82 4.25 -26.03
N GLU A 245 1.87 3.69 -26.65
CA GLU A 245 2.79 4.38 -27.56
C GLU A 245 2.66 3.93 -29.03
N MET A 246 1.80 2.96 -29.33
CA MET A 246 1.61 2.44 -30.69
C MET A 246 0.45 3.16 -31.39
N ASN A 247 0.68 3.64 -32.60
CA ASN A 247 -0.40 4.13 -33.48
C ASN A 247 -1.42 2.99 -33.69
N GLU A 248 -2.71 3.32 -33.83
CA GLU A 248 -3.80 2.33 -34.03
C GLU A 248 -3.58 1.43 -35.27
N GLU A 249 -2.61 1.74 -36.13
CA GLU A 249 -2.25 1.00 -37.33
C GLU A 249 -1.17 -0.08 -37.09
N ASP A 250 -0.38 0.00 -36.01
CA ASP A 250 0.67 -0.96 -35.62
C ASP A 250 0.22 -1.86 -34.45
N LEU A 251 -0.95 -2.49 -34.54
CA LEU A 251 -1.54 -3.27 -33.43
C LEU A 251 -0.85 -4.61 -33.11
N GLN A 252 0.32 -4.89 -33.67
CA GLN A 252 1.02 -6.14 -33.37
C GLN A 252 1.72 -6.07 -32.02
N PRO A 253 1.53 -7.07 -31.14
CA PRO A 253 2.28 -7.13 -29.89
C PRO A 253 3.79 -7.22 -30.19
N PRO A 254 4.64 -6.58 -29.35
CA PRO A 254 6.08 -6.64 -29.52
C PRO A 254 6.57 -8.10 -29.52
N SER A 255 7.64 -8.37 -30.27
CA SER A 255 8.39 -9.64 -30.18
C SER A 255 9.45 -9.52 -29.09
N ASP A 256 9.90 -10.64 -28.55
CA ASP A 256 10.99 -10.72 -27.58
C ASP A 256 12.06 -11.66 -28.13
N PRO A 257 13.36 -11.32 -28.07
CA PRO A 257 14.43 -12.19 -28.58
C PRO A 257 14.48 -13.60 -27.99
N SER A 258 13.86 -13.82 -26.81
CA SER A 258 13.74 -15.13 -26.16
C SER A 258 12.57 -15.99 -26.67
N PHE A 259 11.77 -15.47 -27.60
CA PHE A 259 10.63 -16.21 -28.15
C PHE A 259 11.08 -17.23 -29.19
N SER A 260 10.60 -18.47 -29.01
CA SER A 260 10.68 -19.50 -30.02
C SER A 260 9.70 -19.24 -31.17
N GLU A 261 9.82 -20.02 -32.25
CA GLU A 261 8.85 -19.97 -33.36
C GLU A 261 7.39 -20.16 -32.89
N PHE A 262 7.16 -21.00 -31.87
CA PHE A 262 5.83 -21.17 -31.29
C PHE A 262 5.38 -19.94 -30.51
N ASP A 263 6.30 -19.34 -29.75
CA ASP A 263 6.03 -18.17 -28.91
C ASP A 263 5.72 -16.93 -29.73
N GLU A 264 6.32 -16.82 -30.92
CA GLU A 264 6.10 -15.73 -31.87
C GLU A 264 4.70 -15.73 -32.50
N ARG A 265 4.01 -16.87 -32.51
CA ARG A 265 2.67 -16.98 -33.08
C ARG A 265 1.69 -16.15 -32.27
N LEU A 266 0.84 -15.40 -32.98
CA LEU A 266 -0.28 -14.69 -32.37
C LEU A 266 -1.23 -15.71 -31.74
N SER A 267 -1.60 -15.46 -30.49
CA SER A 267 -2.58 -16.27 -29.80
C SER A 267 -3.98 -15.98 -30.34
N SER A 268 -4.79 -17.02 -30.44
CA SER A 268 -6.23 -16.90 -30.71
C SER A 268 -6.99 -16.30 -29.51
N VAL A 269 -6.39 -16.26 -28.32
CA VAL A 269 -6.98 -15.67 -27.11
C VAL A 269 -6.78 -14.16 -27.12
N ARG A 270 -7.89 -13.41 -27.18
CA ARG A 270 -7.89 -11.95 -26.98
C ARG A 270 -7.85 -11.66 -25.49
N ILE A 271 -6.90 -10.83 -25.07
CA ILE A 271 -6.62 -10.59 -23.65
C ILE A 271 -7.14 -9.21 -23.20
N ILE A 272 -7.33 -8.31 -24.16
CA ILE A 272 -7.91 -6.97 -24.02
C ILE A 272 -8.85 -6.79 -25.24
N PRO A 273 -9.98 -6.07 -25.14
CA PRO A 273 -10.99 -6.04 -26.22
C PRO A 273 -10.47 -5.52 -27.59
N ARG A 274 -9.23 -5.02 -27.65
CA ARG A 274 -8.58 -4.53 -28.86
C ARG A 274 -7.15 -5.03 -29.07
N ARG A 275 -6.65 -5.99 -28.28
CA ARG A 275 -5.21 -6.31 -28.28
C ARG A 275 -4.94 -7.82 -28.31
N ILE A 276 -4.15 -8.26 -29.29
CA ILE A 276 -3.72 -9.64 -29.50
C ILE A 276 -2.35 -9.81 -28.84
N ALA A 277 -2.11 -10.88 -28.09
CA ALA A 277 -0.77 -11.22 -27.61
C ALA A 277 -0.20 -12.42 -28.39
N ARG A 278 1.12 -12.54 -28.38
CA ARG A 278 1.83 -13.75 -28.81
C ARG A 278 1.76 -14.85 -27.73
N ASN A 279 1.94 -16.11 -28.12
CA ASN A 279 1.97 -17.23 -27.18
C ASN A 279 3.06 -17.06 -26.11
N GLY A 280 4.21 -16.47 -26.47
CA GLY A 280 5.30 -16.17 -25.53
C GLY A 280 4.87 -15.30 -24.35
N HIS A 281 4.05 -14.28 -24.59
CA HIS A 281 3.51 -13.43 -23.53
C HIS A 281 2.60 -14.18 -22.56
N ILE A 282 1.78 -15.11 -23.08
CA ILE A 282 0.90 -15.94 -22.26
C ILE A 282 1.75 -16.86 -21.39
N ARG A 283 2.75 -17.53 -21.98
CA ARG A 283 3.70 -18.38 -21.25
C ARG A 283 4.42 -17.60 -20.15
N ASP A 284 4.99 -16.46 -20.47
CA ASP A 284 5.72 -15.63 -19.51
C ASP A 284 4.82 -15.14 -18.39
N THR A 285 3.54 -14.87 -18.69
CA THR A 285 2.55 -14.54 -17.65
C THR A 285 2.36 -15.72 -16.69
N PHE A 286 2.16 -16.93 -17.18
CA PHE A 286 2.04 -18.11 -16.31
C PHE A 286 3.29 -18.29 -15.46
N ILE A 287 4.49 -18.23 -16.04
CA ILE A 287 5.77 -18.35 -15.32
C ILE A 287 5.91 -17.26 -14.25
N ASN A 288 5.58 -16.01 -14.58
CA ASN A 288 5.69 -14.90 -13.63
C ASN A 288 4.60 -14.96 -12.56
N SER A 289 3.50 -15.68 -12.81
CA SER A 289 2.37 -15.81 -11.88
C SER A 289 2.48 -16.98 -10.93
N THR A 290 3.34 -17.96 -11.22
CA THR A 290 3.57 -19.10 -10.34
C THR A 290 4.33 -18.65 -9.10
N LEU A 291 3.77 -18.97 -7.93
CA LEU A 291 4.43 -18.85 -6.64
C LEU A 291 4.34 -20.18 -5.91
N ASP A 292 5.49 -20.78 -5.64
CA ASP A 292 5.62 -22.01 -4.86
C ASP A 292 6.56 -21.80 -3.67
N LYS A 293 6.69 -22.86 -2.85
CA LYS A 293 7.52 -22.85 -1.64
C LYS A 293 9.01 -22.66 -1.97
N GLU A 294 9.49 -23.24 -3.07
CA GLU A 294 10.91 -23.18 -3.44
C GLU A 294 11.27 -21.77 -3.88
N LEU A 295 10.45 -21.14 -4.72
CA LEU A 295 10.62 -19.74 -5.11
C LEU A 295 10.57 -18.81 -3.89
N ALA A 296 9.58 -18.98 -3.01
CA ALA A 296 9.49 -18.17 -1.79
C ALA A 296 10.73 -18.32 -0.89
N HIS A 297 11.28 -19.54 -0.82
CA HIS A 297 12.52 -19.80 -0.11
C HIS A 297 13.73 -19.15 -0.79
N ASN A 298 13.86 -19.26 -2.11
CA ASN A 298 14.96 -18.66 -2.86
C ASN A 298 14.97 -17.12 -2.76
N ILE A 299 13.79 -16.50 -2.79
CA ILE A 299 13.68 -15.05 -2.56
C ILE A 299 14.11 -14.68 -1.13
N TYR A 300 13.69 -15.47 -0.13
CA TYR A 300 14.16 -15.29 1.24
C TYR A 300 15.70 -15.38 1.32
N GLN A 301 16.31 -16.38 0.69
CA GLN A 301 17.78 -16.51 0.67
C GLN A 301 18.44 -15.32 -0.02
N ALA A 302 17.89 -14.84 -1.14
CA ALA A 302 18.40 -13.66 -1.83
C ALA A 302 18.41 -12.42 -0.91
N ILE A 303 17.33 -12.19 -0.15
CA ILE A 303 17.25 -11.10 0.83
C ILE A 303 18.33 -11.22 1.92
N TYR A 304 18.68 -12.43 2.34
CA TYR A 304 19.72 -12.63 3.36
C TYR A 304 21.14 -12.67 2.79
N SER A 305 21.31 -12.87 1.48
CA SER A 305 22.61 -13.13 0.87
C SER A 305 23.65 -12.02 1.06
N LEU A 306 23.23 -10.75 1.19
CA LEU A 306 24.13 -9.62 1.41
C LEU A 306 24.36 -9.30 2.90
N ARG A 307 23.71 -10.02 3.83
CA ARG A 307 23.89 -9.80 5.26
C ARG A 307 25.10 -10.60 5.74
N CYS A 308 26.08 -9.92 6.34
CA CYS A 308 27.15 -10.62 7.04
C CYS A 308 26.60 -11.30 8.30
N GLU A 309 26.85 -12.59 8.47
CA GLU A 309 26.53 -13.30 9.71
C GLU A 309 27.20 -12.60 10.90
N GLY A 310 26.41 -12.30 11.94
CA GLY A 310 26.90 -11.62 13.15
C GLY A 310 26.95 -10.09 13.07
N ASP A 311 26.54 -9.46 11.96
CA ASP A 311 26.41 -8.01 11.90
C ASP A 311 25.21 -7.52 12.73
N SER A 312 25.51 -7.05 13.94
CA SER A 312 24.56 -6.52 14.92
C SER A 312 23.72 -5.32 14.41
N ARG A 313 24.09 -4.72 13.28
CA ARG A 313 23.31 -3.65 12.65
C ARG A 313 21.98 -4.16 12.07
N PHE A 314 21.92 -5.44 11.68
CA PHE A 314 20.75 -6.03 11.03
C PHE A 314 19.89 -6.81 12.02
N VAL A 315 18.62 -6.47 12.07
CA VAL A 315 17.59 -7.25 12.75
C VAL A 315 17.13 -8.35 11.80
N PRO A 316 16.95 -9.59 12.30
CA PRO A 316 16.39 -10.66 11.49
C PRO A 316 14.94 -10.38 11.09
N LEU A 317 14.59 -10.75 9.87
CA LEU A 317 13.22 -10.72 9.38
C LEU A 317 12.37 -11.71 10.19
N ALA A 318 11.30 -11.20 10.82
CA ALA A 318 10.37 -11.99 11.61
C ALA A 318 9.35 -12.72 10.72
N SER A 319 8.86 -12.04 9.69
CA SER A 319 7.90 -12.60 8.75
C SER A 319 8.04 -12.00 7.36
N MET A 320 7.83 -12.85 6.36
CA MET A 320 7.70 -12.47 4.96
C MET A 320 6.40 -13.02 4.40
N GLU A 321 5.56 -12.14 3.87
CA GLU A 321 4.38 -12.49 3.09
C GLU A 321 4.66 -12.15 1.62
N ILE A 322 4.57 -13.15 0.75
CA ILE A 322 4.74 -12.99 -0.69
C ILE A 322 3.41 -13.36 -1.34
N GLY A 323 2.90 -12.49 -2.19
CA GLY A 323 1.80 -12.82 -3.09
C GLY A 323 2.14 -12.45 -4.51
N VAL A 324 1.40 -12.97 -5.47
CA VAL A 324 1.49 -12.52 -6.86
C VAL A 324 0.34 -11.56 -7.14
N THR A 325 0.62 -10.51 -7.90
CA THR A 325 -0.40 -9.62 -8.45
C THR A 325 -0.13 -9.32 -9.90
N GLY A 326 -1.13 -8.76 -10.58
CA GLY A 326 -0.91 -8.11 -11.85
C GLY A 326 -0.64 -9.07 -12.99
N ALA A 327 -0.87 -10.39 -12.86
CA ALA A 327 -0.77 -11.42 -13.88
C ALA A 327 -1.64 -11.17 -15.13
N CYS A 328 -1.27 -10.08 -15.79
CA CYS A 328 -1.92 -9.14 -16.70
C CYS A 328 -3.41 -8.82 -16.44
N GLN A 329 -4.01 -8.08 -17.37
CA GLN A 329 -5.47 -7.94 -17.50
C GLN A 329 -6.17 -9.25 -17.93
N PHE A 330 -5.49 -10.41 -17.82
CA PHE A 330 -6.10 -11.73 -18.06
C PHE A 330 -7.27 -12.04 -17.11
N GLY A 331 -7.54 -11.18 -16.11
CA GLY A 331 -8.72 -11.27 -15.25
C GLY A 331 -9.52 -9.97 -15.05
N GLN A 332 -9.17 -8.88 -15.74
CA GLN A 332 -9.80 -7.56 -15.58
C GLN A 332 -10.21 -7.00 -16.94
N HIS A 333 -11.18 -7.64 -17.58
CA HIS A 333 -11.91 -7.09 -18.71
C HIS A 333 -13.16 -6.35 -18.17
N PRO A 334 -13.49 -5.13 -18.63
CA PRO A 334 -14.76 -4.49 -18.29
C PRO A 334 -16.01 -5.19 -18.87
N TYR A 335 -15.86 -6.34 -19.52
CA TYR A 335 -16.93 -7.05 -20.26
C TYR A 335 -16.83 -8.59 -20.21
N ASN A 336 -16.16 -9.20 -19.21
CA ASN A 336 -16.16 -10.67 -19.00
C ASN A 336 -15.70 -11.55 -20.19
N GLN A 337 -14.75 -11.10 -21.03
CA GLN A 337 -14.32 -11.87 -22.21
C GLN A 337 -13.00 -12.64 -22.06
N THR A 338 -12.27 -12.50 -20.94
CA THR A 338 -11.17 -13.44 -20.72
C THR A 338 -11.76 -14.80 -20.40
N PRO A 339 -11.30 -15.91 -21.04
CA PRO A 339 -11.74 -17.24 -20.67
C PRO A 339 -11.57 -17.39 -19.15
N PRO A 340 -12.64 -17.62 -18.38
CA PRO A 340 -12.57 -17.68 -16.92
C PRO A 340 -11.48 -18.63 -16.42
N CYS A 341 -11.23 -19.70 -17.18
CA CYS A 341 -10.18 -20.67 -16.91
C CYS A 341 -8.76 -20.07 -16.82
N ILE A 342 -8.40 -19.06 -17.61
CA ILE A 342 -7.04 -18.48 -17.55
C ILE A 342 -6.86 -17.70 -16.26
N LYS A 343 -7.88 -16.90 -15.89
CA LYS A 343 -7.87 -16.14 -14.64
C LYS A 343 -7.81 -17.08 -13.44
N ASP A 344 -8.67 -18.09 -13.39
CA ASP A 344 -8.74 -19.01 -12.25
C ASP A 344 -7.44 -19.80 -12.09
N VAL A 345 -6.80 -20.20 -13.20
CA VAL A 345 -5.49 -20.86 -13.17
C VAL A 345 -4.41 -19.90 -12.66
N VAL A 346 -4.37 -18.67 -13.17
CA VAL A 346 -3.42 -17.65 -12.71
C VAL A 346 -3.60 -17.34 -11.21
N ASP A 347 -4.84 -17.13 -10.76
CA ASP A 347 -5.16 -16.87 -9.36
C ASP A 347 -4.82 -18.07 -8.47
N TYR A 348 -4.98 -19.29 -9.00
CA TYR A 348 -4.57 -20.52 -8.32
C TYR A 348 -3.04 -20.62 -8.18
N LEU A 349 -2.29 -20.33 -9.26
CA LEU A 349 -0.84 -20.40 -9.28
C LEU A 349 -0.18 -19.29 -8.46
N GLY A 350 -0.83 -18.13 -8.34
CA GLY A 350 -0.33 -16.94 -7.63
C GLY A 350 -0.70 -16.86 -6.14
N ARG A 351 -1.20 -17.96 -5.56
CA ARG A 351 -1.66 -18.00 -4.17
C ARG A 351 -0.57 -17.51 -3.21
N PRO A 352 -0.92 -16.65 -2.22
CA PRO A 352 0.06 -16.13 -1.29
C PRO A 352 0.81 -17.22 -0.52
N CYS A 353 2.11 -17.02 -0.35
CA CYS A 353 2.98 -17.83 0.47
C CYS A 353 3.40 -17.04 1.72
N TYR A 354 3.43 -17.73 2.86
CA TYR A 354 3.78 -17.15 4.15
C TYR A 354 5.05 -17.83 4.67
N VAL A 355 6.11 -17.05 4.85
CA VAL A 355 7.36 -17.50 5.48
C VAL A 355 7.46 -16.82 6.84
N LYS A 356 7.47 -17.61 7.90
CA LYS A 356 7.62 -17.13 9.28
C LYS A 356 8.88 -17.70 9.88
N ARG A 357 9.64 -16.87 10.58
CA ARG A 357 10.75 -17.36 11.40
C ARG A 357 10.18 -17.93 12.70
N VAL A 358 10.47 -19.20 12.98
CA VAL A 358 10.18 -19.81 14.28
C VAL A 358 11.35 -19.47 15.19
N ILE A 359 11.06 -18.80 16.32
CA ILE A 359 12.03 -18.63 17.39
C ILE A 359 11.76 -19.77 18.36
N GLU A 360 12.58 -20.81 18.31
CA GLU A 360 12.57 -21.83 19.36
C GLU A 360 13.07 -21.16 20.65
N VAL A 361 12.17 -20.97 21.60
CA VAL A 361 12.54 -20.61 22.97
C VAL A 361 13.13 -21.88 23.57
N VAL A 362 14.46 -21.98 23.60
CA VAL A 362 15.14 -23.02 24.38
C VAL A 362 14.85 -22.71 25.84
N GLU A 363 13.84 -23.37 26.40
CA GLU A 363 13.65 -23.46 27.85
C GLU A 363 14.91 -24.11 28.41
N THR A 364 15.79 -23.29 28.98
CA THR A 364 16.91 -23.77 29.79
C THR A 364 16.33 -24.28 31.10
N SER A 365 15.94 -25.55 31.11
CA SER A 365 15.68 -26.31 32.33
C SER A 365 16.97 -26.36 33.14
N ARG A 366 17.10 -25.45 34.12
CA ARG A 366 18.05 -25.59 35.22
C ARG A 366 17.59 -26.76 36.09
N SER A 367 18.34 -27.86 36.06
CA SER A 367 18.37 -28.88 37.11
C SER A 367 19.36 -28.49 38.19
#